data_AF-A0A7C4IJT0-F1
#
_entry.id   AF-A0A7C4IJT0-F1
#
_cell.length_a   1.000
_cell.length_b   1.000
_cell.length_c   1.000
_cell.angle_alpha   90.00
_cell.angle_beta   90.00
_cell.angle_gamma   90.00
#
_symmetry.space_group_name_H-M   'P 1'
#
loop_
_entity.id
_entity.type
_entity.pdbx_description
1 polymer ?
#
loop_
_entity_poly.entity_id
_entity_poly.type
_entity_poly.pdbx_seq_one_letter_code
_entity_poly.pdbx_strand_id
1 'polypeptide(L)'
;MDESIRRQLTPGTQVTVIQQVPHRDRVWTTSVSGTIVRFEQQPTGSWFAHAKDKRLWLDRLVLRKPDGELTTLSLDQYSRVEVAGKS
;
A
#
# COMPACT_ATOMS: atom_id res chain seq x y z
N MET A 1 -1.64 6.05 7.77
CA MET A 1 -2.04 4.68 8.14
C MET A 1 -1.83 4.50 9.63
N ASP A 2 -2.74 3.82 10.31
CA ASP A 2 -2.64 3.52 11.74
C ASP A 2 -1.42 2.61 12.03
N GLU A 3 -0.64 2.91 13.09
CA GLU A 3 0.54 2.11 13.46
C GLU A 3 0.18 0.67 13.82
N SER A 4 -0.99 0.41 14.39
CA SER A 4 -1.46 -0.93 14.74
C SER A 4 -1.66 -1.81 13.51
N ILE A 5 -2.18 -1.23 12.42
CA ILE A 5 -2.32 -1.91 11.12
C ILE A 5 -0.93 -2.17 10.53
N ARG A 6 -0.03 -1.18 10.59
CA ARG A 6 1.34 -1.31 10.08
C ARG A 6 2.07 -2.53 10.67
N ARG A 7 1.91 -2.78 11.98
CA ARG A 7 2.53 -3.92 12.67
C ARG A 7 1.95 -5.28 12.25
N GLN A 8 0.75 -5.29 11.67
CA GLN A 8 0.10 -6.50 11.16
C GLN A 8 0.50 -6.81 9.70
N LEU A 9 1.21 -5.91 9.00
CA LEU A 9 1.64 -6.10 7.61
C LEU A 9 2.87 -7.01 7.50
N THR A 10 2.73 -8.24 7.99
CA THR A 10 3.78 -9.26 7.97
C THR A 10 3.54 -10.26 6.84
N PRO A 11 4.61 -10.84 6.25
CA PRO A 11 4.48 -11.88 5.24
C PRO A 11 3.59 -13.03 5.71
N GLY A 12 2.73 -13.52 4.81
CA GLY A 12 1.73 -14.57 5.08
C GLY A 12 0.37 -14.05 5.57
N THR A 13 0.25 -12.77 5.91
CA THR A 13 -1.04 -12.18 6.31
C THR A 13 -1.93 -11.94 5.10
N GLN A 14 -3.22 -12.30 5.20
CA GLN A 14 -4.20 -11.95 4.17
C GLN A 14 -4.73 -10.55 4.40
N VAL A 15 -4.77 -9.76 3.34
CA VAL A 15 -5.25 -8.38 3.38
C VAL A 15 -6.08 -8.04 2.15
N THR A 16 -6.93 -7.04 2.32
CA THR A 16 -7.56 -6.29 1.23
C THR A 16 -7.10 -4.85 1.30
N VAL A 17 -6.53 -4.35 0.22
CA VAL A 17 -6.12 -2.96 0.08
C VAL A 17 -7.14 -2.25 -0.78
N ILE A 18 -7.73 -1.19 -0.25
CA ILE A 18 -8.68 -0.33 -0.94
C ILE A 18 -7.99 1.01 -1.19
N GLN A 19 -7.95 1.45 -2.43
CA GLN A 19 -7.36 2.74 -2.81
C GLN A 19 -8.40 3.62 -3.49
N GLN A 20 -8.41 4.89 -3.12
CA GLN A 20 -9.25 5.89 -3.76
C GLN A 20 -8.39 6.84 -4.60
N VAL A 21 -8.68 6.90 -5.89
CA VAL A 21 -8.05 7.82 -6.82
C VAL A 21 -9.07 8.91 -7.16
N PRO A 22 -8.90 10.14 -6.67
CA PRO A 22 -9.74 11.25 -7.07
C PRO A 22 -9.48 11.57 -8.56
N HIS A 23 -10.51 11.38 -9.38
CA HIS A 23 -10.56 11.85 -10.76
C HIS A 23 -11.42 13.11 -10.83
N ARG A 24 -11.21 13.96 -11.86
CA ARG A 24 -11.80 15.31 -11.96
C ARG A 24 -13.29 15.40 -11.63
N ASP A 25 -14.06 14.39 -12.05
CA ASP A 25 -15.52 14.37 -11.88
C ASP A 25 -16.03 13.20 -11.02
N ARG A 26 -15.14 12.27 -10.59
CA ARG A 26 -15.52 11.00 -9.92
C ARG A 26 -14.39 10.48 -9.04
N VAL A 27 -14.71 9.77 -7.96
CA VAL A 27 -13.70 9.01 -7.19
C VAL A 27 -13.68 7.58 -7.70
N TRP A 28 -12.53 7.10 -8.14
CA TRP A 28 -12.34 5.69 -8.50
C TRP A 28 -11.85 4.93 -7.28
N THR A 29 -12.60 3.90 -6.88
CA THR A 29 -12.20 3.01 -5.78
C THR A 29 -11.73 1.69 -6.39
N THR A 30 -10.49 1.30 -6.11
CA THR A 30 -9.94 -0.01 -6.49
C THR A 30 -9.67 -0.84 -5.24
N SER A 31 -9.94 -2.15 -5.33
CA SER A 31 -9.68 -3.09 -4.24
C SER A 31 -8.81 -4.23 -4.73
N VAL A 32 -7.74 -4.54 -4.00
CA VAL A 32 -6.84 -5.64 -4.30
C VAL A 32 -6.70 -6.50 -3.05
N SER A 33 -7.09 -7.77 -3.18
CA SER A 33 -6.96 -8.76 -2.10
C SER A 33 -5.83 -9.74 -2.39
N GLY A 34 -5.09 -10.11 -1.35
CA GLY A 34 -4.00 -11.06 -1.49
C GLY A 34 -3.29 -11.37 -0.18
N THR A 35 -2.27 -12.22 -0.28
CA THR A 35 -1.38 -12.54 0.84
C THR A 35 -0.15 -11.66 0.77
N ILE A 36 0.23 -11.03 1.88
CA ILE A 36 1.45 -10.23 1.96
C ILE A 36 2.65 -11.14 1.70
N VAL A 37 3.46 -10.76 0.71
CA VAL A 37 4.77 -11.36 0.44
C VAL A 37 5.86 -10.55 1.15
N ARG A 38 5.76 -9.23 1.08
CA ARG A 38 6.74 -8.31 1.69
C ARG A 38 6.14 -6.93 1.92
N PHE A 39 6.59 -6.28 2.98
CA PHE A 39 6.31 -4.87 3.29
C PHE A 39 7.63 -4.13 3.50
N GLU A 40 7.84 -3.02 2.80
CA GLU A 40 9.08 -2.24 2.88
C GLU A 40 8.84 -0.73 2.73
N GLN A 41 9.69 0.08 3.36
CA GLN A 41 9.76 1.52 3.10
C GLN A 41 10.86 1.80 2.09
N GLN A 42 10.52 2.48 1.00
CA GLN A 42 11.50 2.91 0.02
C GLN A 42 11.48 4.43 -0.13
N PRO A 43 12.66 5.07 -0.22
CA PRO A 43 12.74 6.49 -0.51
C PRO A 43 12.25 6.71 -1.95
N THR A 44 11.38 7.70 -2.15
CA THR A 44 11.03 8.16 -3.48
C THR A 44 12.08 9.14 -3.96
N GLY A 45 12.89 8.70 -4.93
CA GLY A 45 13.67 9.62 -5.74
C GLY A 45 12.71 10.44 -6.59
N SER A 46 12.41 11.66 -6.16
CA SER A 46 11.65 12.62 -6.96
C SER A 46 12.61 13.30 -7.93
N TRP A 47 12.41 13.16 -9.24
CA TRP A 47 13.22 13.84 -10.27
C TRP A 47 12.98 15.37 -10.32
N PHE A 48 12.14 15.93 -9.45
CA PHE A 48 11.92 17.38 -9.35
C PHE A 48 12.77 17.97 -8.21
N ALA A 49 14.06 18.10 -8.49
CA ALA A 49 15.09 18.61 -7.59
C ALA A 49 15.02 20.15 -7.42
N HIS A 50 14.00 20.66 -6.74
CA HIS A 50 14.04 22.04 -6.21
C HIS A 50 13.58 22.18 -4.75
N ALA A 51 13.21 21.09 -4.07
CA ALA A 51 12.94 21.13 -2.63
C ALA A 51 14.07 20.44 -1.86
N LYS A 52 14.96 21.27 -1.33
CA LYS A 52 16.00 20.98 -0.35
C LYS A 52 15.45 20.01 0.73
N ASP A 53 15.98 18.79 0.78
CA ASP A 53 15.92 17.85 1.90
C ASP A 53 14.55 17.29 2.36
N LYS A 54 13.65 16.91 1.44
CA LYS A 54 12.50 16.05 1.80
C LYS A 54 12.54 14.72 1.07
N ARG A 55 13.29 13.75 1.62
CA ARG A 55 13.16 12.33 1.26
C ARG A 55 11.78 11.86 1.69
N LEU A 56 10.85 11.78 0.75
CA LEU A 56 9.56 11.15 0.95
C LEU A 56 9.79 9.64 0.98
N TRP A 57 9.36 8.98 2.05
CA TRP A 57 9.36 7.52 2.14
C TRP A 57 7.97 7.05 1.76
N LEU A 58 7.88 6.10 0.81
CA LEU A 58 6.64 5.43 0.49
C LEU A 58 6.66 4.02 1.06
N ASP A 59 5.55 3.66 1.69
CA ASP A 59 5.25 2.30 2.11
C ASP A 59 4.89 1.48 0.86
N ARG A 60 5.64 0.42 0.57
CA ARG A 60 5.35 -0.53 -0.52
C ARG A 60 4.92 -1.87 0.05
N LEU A 61 3.81 -2.39 -0.48
CA LEU A 61 3.26 -3.68 -0.12
C LEU A 61 3.25 -4.59 -1.34
N VAL A 62 3.94 -5.71 -1.25
CA VAL A 62 3.91 -6.76 -2.28
C VAL A 62 2.89 -7.80 -1.84
N LEU A 63 1.88 -8.02 -2.68
CA LEU A 63 0.83 -9.01 -2.48
C LEU A 63 0.93 -10.11 -3.52
N ARG A 64 0.67 -11.34 -3.09
CA ARG A 64 0.34 -12.47 -3.96
C ARG A 64 -1.18 -12.61 -4.01
N LYS A 65 -1.75 -12.40 -5.20
CA LYS A 65 -3.18 -12.60 -5.46
C LYS A 65 -3.54 -14.09 -5.41
N PRO A 66 -4.85 -14.44 -5.32
CA PRO A 66 -5.30 -15.83 -5.28
C PRO A 66 -4.89 -16.66 -6.51
N ASP A 67 -4.78 -16.03 -7.68
CA ASP A 67 -4.30 -16.64 -8.94
C ASP A 67 -2.78 -16.84 -8.99
N GLY A 68 -2.06 -16.39 -7.96
CA GLY A 68 -0.61 -16.45 -7.86
C GLY A 68 0.13 -15.24 -8.44
N GLU A 69 -0.56 -14.28 -9.06
CA GLU A 69 0.05 -13.05 -9.56
C GLU A 69 0.65 -12.23 -8.40
N LEU A 70 1.87 -11.72 -8.60
CA LEU A 70 2.49 -10.77 -7.69
C LEU A 70 2.19 -9.34 -8.12
N THR A 71 1.67 -8.54 -7.20
CA THR A 71 1.41 -7.12 -7.42
C THR A 71 2.06 -6.28 -6.34
N THR A 72 2.52 -5.09 -6.70
CA THR A 72 3.14 -4.14 -5.77
C THR A 72 2.26 -2.90 -5.67
N LEU A 73 1.84 -2.58 -4.46
CA LEU A 73 0.99 -1.42 -4.15
C LEU A 73 1.79 -0.40 -3.35
N SER A 74 1.72 0.87 -3.76
CA SER A 74 2.19 1.98 -2.94
C SER A 74 1.06 2.38 -1.99
N LEU A 75 1.34 2.41 -0.69
CA LEU A 75 0.39 2.84 0.32
C LEU A 75 0.60 4.33 0.61
N ASP A 76 -0.47 5.11 0.45
CA ASP A 76 -0.50 6.53 0.75
C ASP A 76 -1.73 6.88 1.62
N GLN A 77 -2.02 8.17 1.79
CA GLN A 77 -3.13 8.65 2.62
C GLN A 77 -4.52 8.23 2.11
N TYR A 78 -4.63 7.84 0.84
CA TYR A 78 -5.86 7.35 0.21
C TYR A 78 -5.91 5.82 0.13
N SER A 79 -4.97 5.14 0.79
CA SER A 79 -4.94 3.70 0.92
C SER A 79 -5.47 3.26 2.29
N ARG A 80 -6.45 2.37 2.28
CA ARG A 80 -6.96 1.65 3.46
C ARG A 80 -6.61 0.19 3.35
N VAL A 81 -5.98 -0.36 4.38
CA VAL A 81 -5.64 -1.79 4.46
C VAL A 81 -6.54 -2.44 5.49
N GLU A 82 -7.25 -3.48 5.06
CA GLU A 82 -8.08 -4.32 5.91
C GLU A 82 -7.40 -5.67 6.07
N VAL A 83 -7.02 -5.99 7.30
CA VAL A 83 -6.39 -7.26 7.63
C VAL A 83 -7.49 -8.28 7.89
N ALA A 84 -7.43 -9.44 7.24
CA ALA A 84 -8.34 -10.54 7.56
C ALA A 84 -8.04 -10.98 8.99
N GLY A 85 -8.95 -10.65 9.92
CA GLY A 85 -8.72 -10.75 11.35
C GLY A 85 -8.25 -12.15 11.74
N LYS A 86 -7.10 -12.22 12.42
CA LYS A 86 -6.91 -13.28 13.40
C LYS A 86 -7.87 -12.97 14.54
N SER A 87 -8.94 -13.77 14.65
CA SER A 87 -9.74 -13.84 15.88
C SER A 87 -8.87 -14.23 17.07
#